data_AF-A0A7C7T117-F1
#
_entry.id   AF-A0A7C7T117-F1
#
_cell.length_a   1.000
_cell.length_b   1.000
_cell.length_c   1.000
_cell.angle_alpha   90.00
_cell.angle_beta   90.00
_cell.angle_gamma   90.00
#
_symmetry.space_group_name_H-M   'P 1'
#
loop_
_entity.id
_entity.type
_entity.pdbx_description
1 polymer ?
#
loop_
_entity_poly.entity_id
_entity_poly.type
_entity_poly.pdbx_seq_one_letter_code
_entity_poly.pdbx_strand_id
1 'polypeptide(L)'
;MTKQNKQLDMTEYPLAVYPERVRIILEELRLKVGARGAFERAWSNLLTRSEREEPGATVQKQDSGISLIVYVMQRDGLSFARAILEVALQADLLSRPRYGELLADIGEEDGEKLPSPNLVWDAQRLELRIGSRVIRRLRSAKIAKKLTSILDEFERNEWPPRVKHSIDVSLSTQPVHDAVRSLNRNLQEISFHVDDDMIYWKRR
;
A
#
# COMPACT_ATOMS: atom_id res chain seq x y z
N MET A 1 14.72 -27.26 -5.00
CA MET A 1 14.83 -26.94 -3.55
C MET A 1 13.47 -26.44 -3.07
N THR A 2 12.67 -27.30 -2.46
CA THR A 2 11.36 -26.96 -1.90
C THR A 2 11.59 -26.29 -0.55
N LYS A 3 11.32 -24.98 -0.43
CA LYS A 3 11.36 -24.31 0.88
C LYS A 3 10.30 -24.98 1.76
N GLN A 4 10.72 -25.64 2.84
CA GLN A 4 9.79 -26.19 3.82
C GLN A 4 8.89 -25.06 4.32
N ASN A 5 7.58 -25.27 4.21
CA ASN A 5 6.56 -24.38 4.76
C ASN A 5 6.70 -24.45 6.28
N LYS A 6 7.45 -23.51 6.87
CA LYS A 6 7.54 -23.37 8.32
C LYS A 6 6.14 -23.03 8.80
N GLN A 7 5.51 -23.96 9.53
CA GLN A 7 4.19 -23.72 10.12
C GLN A 7 4.29 -22.46 10.98
N LEU A 8 3.45 -21.46 10.69
CA LEU A 8 3.44 -20.20 11.43
C LEU A 8 3.09 -20.53 12.89
N ASP A 9 4.05 -20.30 13.79
CA ASP A 9 3.81 -20.46 15.21
C ASP A 9 2.98 -19.27 15.70
N MET A 10 1.70 -19.52 15.95
CA MET A 10 0.77 -18.49 16.40
C MET A 10 1.10 -17.93 17.78
N THR A 11 2.00 -18.58 18.54
CA THR A 11 2.50 -18.07 19.82
C THR A 11 3.44 -16.87 19.65
N GLU A 12 4.00 -16.66 18.45
CA GLU A 12 4.89 -15.52 18.15
C GLU A 12 4.15 -14.18 18.00
N TYR A 13 2.81 -14.18 17.96
CA TYR A 13 2.00 -12.97 17.74
C TYR A 13 0.96 -12.72 18.83
N PRO A 14 1.37 -12.56 20.11
CA PRO A 14 0.42 -12.51 21.21
C PRO A 14 -0.39 -11.20 21.22
N LEU A 15 -1.70 -11.31 21.00
CA LEU A 15 -2.66 -10.22 21.26
C LEU A 15 -2.94 -10.03 22.77
N ALA A 16 -2.40 -10.90 23.61
CA ALA A 16 -2.57 -10.88 25.07
C ALA A 16 -1.96 -9.64 25.75
N VAL A 17 -1.10 -8.90 25.05
CA VAL A 17 -0.48 -7.66 25.56
C VAL A 17 -1.44 -6.46 25.57
N TYR A 18 -2.57 -6.54 24.85
CA TYR A 18 -3.53 -5.45 24.73
C TYR A 18 -4.66 -5.56 25.78
N PRO A 19 -5.32 -4.43 26.13
CA PRO A 19 -6.49 -4.46 26.98
C PRO A 19 -7.55 -5.44 26.47
N GLU A 20 -8.23 -6.14 27.37
CA GLU A 20 -9.15 -7.24 27.02
C GLU A 20 -10.18 -6.86 25.95
N ARG A 21 -10.77 -5.66 26.08
CA ARG A 21 -11.72 -5.12 25.09
C ARG A 21 -11.11 -5.06 23.69
N VAL A 22 -9.88 -4.57 23.56
CA VAL A 22 -9.18 -4.40 22.28
C VAL A 22 -8.80 -5.77 21.71
N ARG A 23 -8.30 -6.66 22.57
CA ARG A 23 -7.96 -8.04 22.21
C ARG A 23 -9.15 -8.77 21.59
N ILE A 24 -10.33 -8.70 22.22
CA ILE A 24 -11.56 -9.33 21.70
C ILE A 24 -11.90 -8.80 20.29
N ILE A 25 -11.82 -7.48 20.10
CA ILE A 25 -12.11 -6.86 18.79
C ILE A 25 -11.08 -7.31 17.73
N LEU A 26 -9.80 -7.33 18.06
CA LEU A 26 -8.74 -7.78 17.13
C LEU A 26 -8.91 -9.26 16.76
N GLU A 27 -9.27 -10.12 17.72
CA GLU A 27 -9.56 -11.53 17.48
C GLU A 27 -10.77 -11.71 16.55
N GLU A 28 -11.86 -10.96 16.77
CA GLU A 28 -13.02 -10.97 15.89
C GLU A 28 -12.68 -10.50 14.47
N LEU A 29 -11.96 -9.39 14.33
CA LEU A 29 -11.54 -8.87 13.04
C LEU A 29 -10.65 -9.87 12.30
N ARG A 30 -9.69 -10.48 13.00
CA ARG A 30 -8.82 -11.53 12.45
C ARG A 30 -9.64 -12.70 11.89
N LEU A 31 -10.64 -13.17 12.63
CA LEU A 31 -11.53 -14.24 12.17
C LEU A 31 -12.38 -13.81 10.97
N LYS A 32 -12.95 -12.61 10.99
CA LYS A 32 -13.76 -12.06 9.90
C LYS A 32 -12.97 -11.87 8.61
N VAL A 33 -11.71 -11.43 8.70
CA VAL A 33 -10.79 -11.34 7.55
C VAL A 33 -10.57 -12.70 6.88
N GLY A 34 -10.63 -13.80 7.65
CA GLY A 34 -10.55 -15.15 7.11
C GLY A 34 -11.78 -15.59 6.29
N ALA A 35 -12.91 -14.90 6.39
CA ALA A 35 -14.07 -15.19 5.56
C ALA A 35 -13.74 -14.86 4.09
N ARG A 36 -14.02 -15.81 3.18
CA ARG A 36 -13.62 -15.74 1.76
C ARG A 36 -13.91 -14.39 1.10
N GLY A 37 -15.12 -13.84 1.27
CA GLY A 37 -15.48 -12.57 0.64
C GLY A 37 -14.72 -11.36 1.21
N ALA A 38 -14.43 -11.35 2.51
CA ALA A 38 -13.61 -10.31 3.14
C ALA A 38 -12.15 -10.44 2.70
N PHE A 39 -11.63 -11.66 2.67
CA PHE A 39 -10.30 -11.96 2.16
C PHE A 39 -10.13 -11.49 0.72
N GLU A 40 -11.03 -11.85 -0.20
CA GLU A 40 -10.92 -11.48 -1.62
C GLU A 40 -10.94 -9.97 -1.85
N ARG A 41 -11.77 -9.23 -1.09
CA ARG A 41 -11.77 -7.75 -1.11
C ARG A 41 -10.46 -7.19 -0.58
N ALA A 42 -10.05 -7.61 0.61
CA ALA A 42 -8.81 -7.16 1.22
C ALA A 42 -7.60 -7.48 0.34
N TRP A 43 -7.55 -8.67 -0.25
CA TRP A 43 -6.51 -9.14 -1.16
C TRP A 43 -6.41 -8.27 -2.42
N SER A 44 -7.56 -7.98 -3.04
CA SER A 44 -7.61 -7.14 -4.25
C SER A 44 -7.34 -5.68 -3.98
N ASN A 45 -7.70 -5.21 -2.79
CA ASN A 45 -7.39 -3.88 -2.35
C ASN A 45 -5.91 -3.81 -1.94
N LEU A 46 -5.41 -4.57 -0.98
CA LEU A 46 -4.04 -4.41 -0.49
C LEU A 46 -2.92 -4.72 -1.50
N LEU A 47 -3.18 -5.63 -2.44
CA LEU A 47 -2.15 -6.17 -3.32
C LEU A 47 -2.39 -5.81 -4.78
N THR A 48 -1.32 -5.41 -5.44
CA THR A 48 -1.24 -5.27 -6.90
C THR A 48 -1.31 -6.65 -7.57
N ARG A 49 -1.74 -6.75 -8.83
CA ARG A 49 -1.69 -7.98 -9.63
C ARG A 49 -0.30 -8.59 -9.64
N SER A 50 0.74 -7.78 -9.82
CA SER A 50 2.13 -8.24 -9.77
C SER A 50 2.45 -8.89 -8.42
N GLU A 51 2.06 -8.27 -7.30
CA GLU A 51 2.26 -8.86 -5.97
C GLU A 51 1.46 -10.14 -5.79
N ARG A 52 0.23 -10.21 -6.32
CA ARG A 52 -0.62 -11.42 -6.27
C ARG A 52 -0.04 -12.58 -7.07
N GLU A 53 0.76 -12.28 -8.10
CA GLU A 53 1.45 -13.25 -8.94
C GLU A 53 2.83 -13.65 -8.39
N GLU A 54 3.34 -12.97 -7.36
CA GLU A 54 4.61 -13.36 -6.72
C GLU A 54 4.49 -14.76 -6.11
N PRO A 55 5.54 -15.60 -6.21
CA PRO A 55 5.53 -16.96 -5.66
C PRO A 55 5.19 -17.02 -4.16
N GLY A 56 5.51 -15.96 -3.40
CA GLY A 56 5.16 -15.84 -1.98
C GLY A 56 3.68 -15.56 -1.72
N ALA A 57 3.03 -14.78 -2.58
CA ALA A 57 1.61 -14.46 -2.46
C ALA A 57 0.71 -15.62 -2.93
N THR A 58 1.16 -16.36 -3.95
CA THR A 58 0.39 -17.51 -4.48
C THR A 58 0.27 -18.65 -3.45
N VAL A 59 1.33 -18.90 -2.67
CA VAL A 59 1.34 -19.91 -1.59
C VAL A 59 0.40 -19.52 -0.43
N GLN A 60 0.15 -18.21 -0.25
CA GLN A 60 -0.72 -17.67 0.80
C GLN A 60 -2.20 -17.63 0.40
N LYS A 61 -2.53 -17.92 -0.85
CA LYS A 61 -3.92 -18.02 -1.34
C LYS A 61 -4.65 -19.25 -0.79
N GLN A 62 -3.92 -20.21 -0.19
CA GLN A 62 -4.50 -21.34 0.54
C GLN A 62 -5.04 -20.86 1.91
N ASP A 63 -6.25 -20.31 1.87
CA ASP A 63 -7.28 -20.33 2.92
C ASP A 63 -6.96 -19.78 4.32
N SER A 64 -6.15 -18.73 4.48
CA SER A 64 -6.22 -18.02 5.75
C SER A 64 -6.07 -16.52 5.64
N GLY A 65 -7.02 -15.80 6.25
CA GLY A 65 -6.88 -14.37 6.53
C GLY A 65 -5.59 -14.07 7.30
N ILE A 66 -5.09 -15.02 8.09
CA ILE A 66 -3.82 -14.93 8.81
C ILE A 66 -2.64 -14.77 7.85
N SER A 67 -2.59 -15.52 6.75
CA SER A 67 -1.52 -15.42 5.75
C SER A 67 -1.42 -14.01 5.16
N LEU A 68 -2.56 -13.39 4.83
CA LEU A 68 -2.61 -12.01 4.34
C LEU A 68 -2.18 -11.01 5.42
N ILE A 69 -2.64 -11.19 6.66
CA ILE A 69 -2.23 -10.34 7.79
C ILE A 69 -0.71 -10.42 8.00
N VAL A 70 -0.13 -11.61 8.02
CA VAL A 70 1.32 -11.81 8.17
C VAL A 70 2.08 -11.21 7.00
N TYR A 71 1.58 -11.36 5.77
CA TYR A 71 2.19 -10.74 4.59
C TYR A 71 2.23 -9.22 4.71
N VAL A 72 1.10 -8.59 5.04
CA VAL A 72 1.01 -7.12 5.21
C VAL A 72 1.93 -6.66 6.34
N MET A 73 1.93 -7.36 7.47
CA MET A 73 2.82 -7.10 8.59
C MET A 73 4.30 -7.10 8.18
N GLN A 74 4.74 -8.12 7.44
CA GLN A 74 6.13 -8.25 6.99
C GLN A 74 6.51 -7.24 5.91
N ARG A 75 5.61 -7.02 4.93
CA ARG A 75 5.83 -6.08 3.83
C ARG A 75 5.97 -4.64 4.34
N ASP A 76 5.09 -4.27 5.26
CA ASP A 76 4.95 -2.88 5.71
C ASP A 76 5.66 -2.62 7.05
N GLY A 77 6.30 -3.64 7.64
CA GLY A 77 7.01 -3.51 8.93
C GLY A 77 6.08 -3.14 10.10
N LEU A 78 4.83 -3.60 10.05
CA LEU A 78 3.81 -3.25 11.03
C LEU A 78 3.81 -4.22 12.22
N SER A 79 3.15 -3.83 13.32
CA SER A 79 2.77 -4.78 14.35
C SER A 79 1.68 -5.73 13.84
N PHE A 80 1.53 -6.90 14.46
CA PHE A 80 0.47 -7.84 14.08
C PHE A 80 -0.93 -7.25 14.29
N ALA A 81 -1.13 -6.48 15.37
CA ALA A 81 -2.40 -5.82 15.65
C ALA A 81 -2.73 -4.76 14.58
N ARG A 82 -1.77 -3.92 14.21
CA ARG A 82 -1.95 -2.93 13.15
C ARG A 82 -2.23 -3.60 11.80
N ALA A 83 -1.53 -4.68 11.48
CA ALA A 83 -1.79 -5.44 10.24
C ALA A 83 -3.21 -6.01 10.20
N ILE A 84 -3.77 -6.50 11.33
CA ILE A 84 -5.18 -6.89 11.41
C ILE A 84 -6.10 -5.71 11.07
N LEU A 85 -5.84 -4.54 11.66
CA LEU A 85 -6.66 -3.35 11.47
C LEU A 85 -6.60 -2.84 10.01
N GLU A 86 -5.41 -2.81 9.40
CA GLU A 86 -5.21 -2.43 8.00
C GLU A 86 -5.95 -3.39 7.06
N VAL A 87 -5.81 -4.70 7.27
CA VAL A 87 -6.52 -5.70 6.44
C VAL A 87 -8.03 -5.59 6.64
N ALA A 88 -8.51 -5.38 7.87
CA ALA A 88 -9.93 -5.20 8.15
C ALA A 88 -10.51 -3.93 7.52
N LEU A 89 -9.76 -2.81 7.55
CA LEU A 89 -10.14 -1.56 6.88
C LEU A 89 -10.27 -1.77 5.37
N GLN A 90 -9.30 -2.44 4.74
CA GLN A 90 -9.33 -2.72 3.30
C GLN A 90 -10.36 -3.79 2.90
N ALA A 91 -10.86 -4.58 3.85
CA ALA A 91 -11.93 -5.55 3.66
C ALA A 91 -13.36 -4.95 3.81
N ASP A 92 -13.44 -3.65 4.11
CA ASP A 92 -14.65 -2.93 4.53
C ASP A 92 -15.30 -3.50 5.80
N LEU A 93 -14.51 -4.13 6.68
CA LEU A 93 -14.95 -4.64 7.98
C LEU A 93 -14.85 -3.60 9.10
N LEU A 94 -14.17 -2.49 8.81
CA LEU A 94 -13.87 -1.43 9.75
C LEU A 94 -14.02 -0.07 9.05
N SER A 95 -14.64 0.90 9.71
CA SER A 95 -14.70 2.28 9.21
C SER A 95 -13.44 3.06 9.60
N ARG A 96 -13.10 4.13 8.86
CA ARG A 96 -11.94 4.98 9.19
C ARG A 96 -11.99 5.59 10.61
N PRO A 97 -13.11 6.13 11.10
CA PRO A 97 -13.17 6.64 12.47
C PRO A 97 -12.85 5.55 13.50
N ARG A 98 -13.43 4.36 13.32
CA ARG A 98 -13.21 3.22 14.22
C ARG A 98 -11.79 2.67 14.15
N TYR A 99 -11.17 2.74 12.97
CA TYR A 99 -9.75 2.41 12.77
C TYR A 99 -8.84 3.32 13.60
N GLY A 100 -9.04 4.64 13.54
CA GLY A 100 -8.24 5.60 14.33
C GLY A 100 -8.40 5.40 15.84
N GLU A 101 -9.61 5.11 16.32
CA GLU A 101 -9.86 4.77 17.73
C GLU A 101 -9.09 3.52 18.15
N LEU A 102 -9.14 2.44 17.35
CA LEU A 102 -8.48 1.19 17.66
C LEU A 102 -6.95 1.27 17.56
N LEU A 103 -6.42 2.10 16.66
CA LEU A 103 -4.99 2.42 16.62
C LEU A 103 -4.54 3.03 17.94
N ALA A 104 -5.23 4.09 18.38
CA ALA A 104 -4.92 4.74 19.65
C ALA A 104 -5.00 3.76 20.84
N ASP A 105 -6.00 2.88 20.84
CA ASP A 105 -6.18 1.84 21.86
C ASP A 105 -5.03 0.79 21.89
N ILE A 106 -4.33 0.56 20.77
CA ILE A 106 -3.13 -0.31 20.73
C ILE A 106 -1.82 0.46 20.96
N GLY A 107 -1.90 1.76 21.27
CA GLY A 107 -0.73 2.62 21.47
C GLY A 107 -0.01 2.99 20.17
N GLU A 108 -0.68 2.85 19.03
CA GLU A 108 -0.18 3.30 17.74
C GLU A 108 -0.95 4.54 17.29
N GLU A 109 -0.28 5.49 16.64
CA GLU A 109 -0.96 6.65 16.08
C GLU A 109 -1.32 6.38 14.61
N ASP A 110 -2.30 7.14 14.10
CA ASP A 110 -2.61 7.21 12.67
C ASP A 110 -1.47 7.96 11.95
N GLY A 111 -0.33 7.29 11.85
CA GLY A 111 0.98 7.77 11.41
C GLY A 111 2.05 6.95 12.14
N GLU A 112 2.93 6.19 11.49
CA GLU A 112 3.50 6.33 10.16
C GLU A 112 3.02 5.20 9.24
N LYS A 113 2.33 5.53 8.13
CA LYS A 113 2.64 4.83 6.87
C LYS A 113 4.17 4.82 6.82
N LEU A 114 4.86 3.67 6.79
CA LEU A 114 6.33 3.56 6.61
C LEU A 114 6.83 4.85 6.02
N PRO A 115 7.52 5.73 6.79
CA PRO A 115 7.49 7.18 6.61
C PRO A 115 7.44 7.44 5.13
N SER A 116 6.23 7.75 4.63
CA SER A 116 6.06 8.00 3.20
C SER A 116 7.10 9.08 2.97
N PRO A 117 8.17 8.80 2.22
CA PRO A 117 9.27 9.73 2.08
C PRO A 117 8.57 11.02 1.72
N ASN A 118 8.74 12.10 2.50
CA ASN A 118 7.84 13.26 2.50
C ASN A 118 7.77 13.84 1.07
N LEU A 119 6.91 13.24 0.27
CA LEU A 119 6.97 13.31 -1.18
C LEU A 119 6.15 14.54 -1.49
N VAL A 120 6.77 15.44 -2.22
CA VAL A 120 6.13 16.71 -2.55
C VAL A 120 6.35 16.91 -4.03
N TRP A 121 5.26 17.03 -4.76
CA TRP A 121 5.26 17.46 -6.14
C TRP A 121 4.95 18.95 -6.22
N ASP A 122 5.96 19.75 -6.55
CA ASP A 122 5.81 21.17 -6.84
C ASP A 122 5.54 21.35 -8.33
N ALA A 123 4.27 21.46 -8.70
CA ALA A 123 3.84 21.64 -10.08
C ALA A 123 4.35 22.96 -10.71
N GLN A 124 4.58 24.01 -9.91
CA GLN A 124 5.08 25.29 -10.42
C GLN A 124 6.55 25.20 -10.80
N ARG A 125 7.35 24.52 -9.98
CA ARG A 125 8.78 24.28 -10.23
C ARG A 125 9.07 23.05 -11.09
N LEU A 126 8.05 22.21 -11.30
CA LEU A 126 8.16 20.91 -11.95
C LEU A 126 9.16 19.99 -11.25
N GLU A 127 9.11 20.00 -9.92
CA GLU A 127 10.04 19.27 -9.05
C GLU A 127 9.32 18.27 -8.16
N LEU A 128 9.74 17.02 -8.23
CA LEU A 128 9.39 15.99 -7.27
C LEU A 128 10.50 15.91 -6.22
N ARG A 129 10.13 16.01 -4.96
CA ARG A 129 11.02 16.07 -3.80
C ARG A 129 10.72 14.97 -2.80
N ILE A 130 11.74 14.57 -2.04
CA ILE A 130 11.62 13.82 -0.79
C ILE A 130 12.17 14.71 0.32
N GLY A 131 11.30 15.19 1.20
CA GLY A 131 11.61 16.24 2.15
C GLY A 131 12.08 17.51 1.41
N SER A 132 13.28 18.00 1.73
CA SER A 132 13.88 19.16 1.07
C SER A 132 14.67 18.83 -0.20
N ARG A 133 14.88 17.54 -0.52
CA ARG A 133 15.74 17.10 -1.63
C ARG A 133 14.93 16.89 -2.90
N VAL A 134 15.34 17.51 -4.01
CA VAL A 134 14.79 17.25 -5.35
C VAL A 134 15.31 15.91 -5.87
N ILE A 135 14.40 14.96 -6.10
CA ILE A 135 14.72 13.63 -6.65
C ILE A 135 14.46 13.55 -8.15
N ARG A 136 13.59 14.42 -8.68
CA ARG A 136 13.31 14.51 -10.12
C ARG A 136 12.85 15.91 -10.49
N ARG A 137 13.39 16.45 -11.59
CA ARG A 137 12.92 17.68 -12.23
C ARG A 137 12.44 17.39 -13.65
N LEU A 138 11.26 17.86 -14.02
CA LEU A 138 10.75 17.76 -15.39
C LEU A 138 11.21 18.98 -16.21
N ARG A 139 11.60 18.76 -17.46
CA ARG A 139 12.12 19.83 -18.33
C ARG A 139 11.04 20.85 -18.71
N SER A 140 9.79 20.40 -18.90
CA SER A 140 8.68 21.24 -19.31
C SER A 140 7.35 20.53 -19.06
N ALA A 141 6.38 21.24 -18.50
CA ALA A 141 5.01 20.76 -18.33
C ALA A 141 4.37 20.39 -19.68
N LYS A 142 4.67 21.13 -20.75
CA LYS A 142 4.11 20.91 -22.09
C LYS A 142 4.55 19.59 -22.70
N ILE A 143 5.81 19.20 -22.48
CA ILE A 143 6.37 17.94 -22.99
C ILE A 143 5.95 16.79 -22.06
N ALA A 144 5.86 17.05 -20.76
CA ALA A 144 5.64 16.05 -19.73
C ALA A 144 4.19 16.04 -19.20
N LYS A 145 3.18 16.34 -20.03
CA LYS A 145 1.77 16.43 -19.61
C LYS A 145 1.28 15.18 -18.87
N LYS A 146 1.63 13.98 -19.35
CA LYS A 146 1.27 12.73 -18.67
C LYS A 146 1.98 12.57 -17.32
N LEU A 147 3.27 12.90 -17.25
CA LEU A 147 4.03 12.83 -15.99
C LEU A 147 3.48 13.81 -14.95
N THR A 148 3.23 15.06 -15.34
CA THR A 148 2.62 16.07 -14.47
C THR A 148 1.25 15.61 -13.97
N SER A 149 0.37 15.11 -14.85
CA SER A 149 -0.93 14.56 -14.44
C SER A 149 -0.84 13.41 -13.44
N ILE A 150 0.14 12.50 -13.59
CA ILE A 150 0.36 11.41 -12.62
C ILE A 150 0.74 11.99 -11.26
N LEU A 151 1.71 12.91 -11.25
CA LEU A 151 2.24 13.50 -10.01
C LEU A 151 1.22 14.41 -9.32
N ASP A 152 0.43 15.16 -10.09
CA ASP A 152 -0.68 15.98 -9.58
C ASP A 152 -1.74 15.10 -8.90
N GLU A 153 -2.00 13.91 -9.42
CA GLU A 153 -2.95 12.98 -8.81
C GLU A 153 -2.41 12.41 -7.49
N PHE A 154 -1.11 12.05 -7.43
CA PHE A 154 -0.49 11.67 -6.16
C PHE A 154 -0.51 12.80 -5.14
N GLU A 155 -0.15 14.02 -5.54
CA GLU A 155 -0.13 15.20 -4.66
C GLU A 155 -1.54 15.51 -4.12
N ARG A 156 -2.55 15.53 -4.99
CA ARG A 156 -3.94 15.82 -4.59
C ARG A 156 -4.50 14.82 -3.58
N ASN A 157 -4.03 13.57 -3.61
CA ASN A 157 -4.46 12.50 -2.73
C ASN A 157 -3.51 12.28 -1.54
N GLU A 158 -2.57 13.21 -1.29
CA GLU A 158 -1.60 13.14 -0.19
C GLU A 158 -0.71 11.88 -0.28
N TRP A 159 -0.19 11.62 -1.47
CA TRP A 159 0.73 10.53 -1.76
C TRP A 159 0.28 9.17 -1.22
N PRO A 160 -0.91 8.69 -1.63
CA PRO A 160 -1.31 7.34 -1.26
C PRO A 160 -0.33 6.35 -1.89
N PRO A 161 -0.22 5.11 -1.37
CA PRO A 161 0.61 4.08 -1.99
C PRO A 161 0.29 3.85 -3.47
N ARG A 162 -0.97 4.13 -3.85
CA ARG A 162 -1.51 3.96 -5.20
C ARG A 162 -2.62 4.97 -5.49
N VAL A 163 -2.71 5.38 -6.74
CA VAL A 163 -3.79 6.20 -7.30
C VAL A 163 -4.36 5.50 -8.53
N LYS A 164 -5.67 5.64 -8.74
CA LYS A 164 -6.27 5.26 -10.01
C LYS A 164 -5.82 6.24 -11.08
N HIS A 165 -5.33 5.76 -12.22
CA HIS A 165 -4.99 6.68 -13.30
C HIS A 165 -6.28 7.18 -13.95
N SER A 166 -6.64 8.43 -13.69
CA SER A 166 -7.75 9.12 -14.36
C SER A 166 -7.38 9.60 -15.77
N ILE A 167 -6.18 9.24 -16.26
CA ILE A 167 -5.65 9.73 -17.53
C ILE A 167 -6.52 9.22 -18.67
N ASP A 168 -7.25 10.15 -19.27
CA ASP A 168 -8.00 9.91 -20.48
C ASP A 168 -7.04 9.44 -21.58
N VAL A 169 -7.17 8.16 -21.94
CA VAL A 169 -6.32 7.49 -22.91
C VAL A 169 -6.39 8.19 -24.27
N SER A 170 -7.48 8.93 -24.54
CA SER A 170 -7.70 9.66 -25.78
C SER A 170 -6.79 10.88 -25.96
N LEU A 171 -6.26 11.49 -24.89
CA LEU A 171 -5.61 12.80 -24.96
C LEU A 171 -4.10 12.76 -25.25
N SER A 172 -3.48 11.57 -25.35
CA SER A 172 -2.06 11.48 -25.71
C SER A 172 -1.70 10.13 -26.31
N THR A 173 -0.92 10.17 -27.39
CA THR A 173 -0.40 9.01 -28.14
C THR A 173 0.57 8.14 -27.35
N GLN A 174 1.14 8.60 -26.24
CA GLN A 174 2.18 7.86 -25.51
C GLN A 174 1.59 6.95 -24.43
N PRO A 175 1.78 5.61 -24.45
CA PRO A 175 1.26 4.70 -23.43
C PRO A 175 1.62 5.11 -21.99
N VAL A 176 0.74 4.87 -21.02
CA VAL A 176 0.97 5.16 -19.59
C VAL A 176 2.27 4.50 -19.09
N HIS A 177 2.54 3.26 -19.53
CA HIS A 177 3.79 2.56 -19.23
C HIS A 177 5.05 3.32 -19.67
N ASP A 178 5.03 4.01 -20.81
CA ASP A 178 6.18 4.78 -21.28
C ASP A 178 6.35 6.07 -20.46
N ALA A 179 5.25 6.69 -20.03
CA ALA A 179 5.30 7.84 -19.13
C ALA A 179 5.89 7.44 -17.77
N VAL A 180 5.46 6.31 -17.18
CA VAL A 180 6.01 5.78 -15.93
C VAL A 180 7.47 5.34 -16.09
N ARG A 181 7.84 4.70 -17.21
CA ARG A 181 9.24 4.38 -17.52
C ARG A 181 10.10 5.64 -17.60
N SER A 182 9.58 6.71 -18.21
CA SER A 182 10.25 8.02 -18.26
C SER A 182 10.38 8.67 -16.88
N LEU A 183 9.35 8.54 -16.03
CA LEU A 183 9.35 9.02 -14.65
C LEU A 183 10.47 8.37 -13.84
N ASN A 184 10.59 7.05 -13.97
CA ASN A 184 11.61 6.23 -13.28
C ASN A 184 13.04 6.46 -13.73
N ARG A 185 13.26 7.14 -14.87
CA ARG A 185 14.62 7.39 -15.37
C ARG A 185 15.39 8.22 -14.35
N ASN A 186 16.51 7.71 -13.86
CA ASN A 186 17.37 8.33 -12.84
C ASN A 186 16.73 8.54 -11.45
N LEU A 187 15.55 7.96 -11.18
CA LEU A 187 15.05 7.86 -9.81
C LEU A 187 15.77 6.72 -9.08
N GLN A 188 16.40 7.03 -7.93
CA GLN A 188 17.18 6.06 -7.16
C GLN A 188 16.46 5.59 -5.89
N GLU A 189 15.62 6.45 -5.30
CA GLU A 189 15.00 6.19 -3.98
C GLU A 189 13.60 5.62 -4.06
N ILE A 190 12.89 5.93 -5.13
CA ILE A 190 11.53 5.45 -5.37
C ILE A 190 11.40 4.97 -6.81
N SER A 191 10.38 4.16 -7.04
CA SER A 191 9.98 3.72 -8.36
C SER A 191 8.47 3.71 -8.47
N PHE A 192 7.97 4.16 -9.61
CA PHE A 192 6.57 4.12 -9.99
C PHE A 192 6.30 2.90 -10.84
N HIS A 193 5.12 2.33 -10.71
CA HIS A 193 4.72 1.13 -11.41
C HIS A 193 3.28 1.30 -11.87
N VAL A 194 2.93 0.60 -12.95
CA VAL A 194 1.57 0.55 -13.48
C VAL A 194 1.05 -0.86 -13.24
N ASP A 195 -0.15 -0.96 -12.70
CA ASP A 195 -0.86 -2.23 -12.52
C ASP A 195 -2.33 -2.04 -12.84
N ASP A 196 -2.81 -2.70 -13.89
CA ASP A 196 -4.14 -2.53 -14.46
C ASP A 196 -4.50 -1.03 -14.68
N ASP A 197 -5.46 -0.50 -13.93
CA ASP A 197 -5.91 0.90 -13.96
C ASP A 197 -5.29 1.78 -12.85
N MET A 198 -4.30 1.25 -12.13
CA MET A 198 -3.65 1.89 -10.98
C MET A 198 -2.20 2.23 -11.28
N ILE A 199 -1.72 3.32 -10.69
CA ILE A 199 -0.30 3.66 -10.60
C ILE A 199 0.05 3.65 -9.12
N TYR A 200 1.13 2.96 -8.78
CA TYR A 200 1.63 2.89 -7.41
C TYR A 200 3.10 3.24 -7.37
N TRP A 201 3.60 3.64 -6.19
CA TRP A 201 5.02 3.86 -5.98
C TRP A 201 5.54 2.97 -4.86
N LYS A 202 6.81 2.61 -4.97
CA LYS A 202 7.55 1.82 -3.98
C LYS A 202 8.87 2.49 -3.70
N ARG A 203 9.30 2.46 -2.44
CA ARG A 203 10.68 2.79 -2.07
C ARG A 203 11.61 1.69 -2.60
N ARG A 204 12.79 2.07 -3.05
CA ARG A 204 13.85 1.13 -3.47
C ARG A 204 14.75 0.74 -2.32
#